data_AF-A0A1G5IC72-F1
#
_entry.id   AF-A0A1G5IC72-F1
#
_cell.length_a   1.000
_cell.length_b   1.000
_cell.length_c   1.000
_cell.angle_alpha   90.00
_cell.angle_beta   90.00
_cell.angle_gamma   90.00
#
_symmetry.space_group_name_H-M   'P 1'
#
loop_
_entity.id
_entity.type
_entity.pdbx_description
1 polymer ?
#
loop_
_entity_poly.entity_id
_entity_poly.type
_entity_poly.pdbx_seq_one_letter_code
_entity_poly.pdbx_strand_id
1 'polypeptide(L)' 'MIVKADVIIVAVPTPINKTHQPDLTLISSSETMKEGAVVIYDSTGFPRVTENIRIPILEKDSRKKWR' A
#
# COMPACT_ATOMS: atom_id res chain seq x y z
N MET A 1 -12.68 -7.54 9.03
CA MET A 1 -12.94 -6.32 8.27
C MET A 1 -11.86 -5.30 8.61
N ILE A 2 -11.04 -4.91 7.63
CA ILE A 2 -9.86 -4.05 7.80
C ILE A 2 -10.19 -2.71 8.49
N VAL A 3 -11.44 -2.24 8.38
CA VAL A 3 -11.99 -1.03 9.03
C VAL A 3 -11.78 -0.90 10.55
N LYS A 4 -11.51 -2.00 11.27
CA LYS A 4 -11.25 -1.95 12.73
C LYS A 4 -9.78 -2.11 13.10
N ALA A 5 -8.89 -2.36 12.14
CA ALA A 5 -7.48 -2.58 12.43
C ALA A 5 -6.77 -1.26 12.69
N ASP A 6 -5.97 -1.22 13.76
CA ASP A 6 -5.06 -0.10 14.04
C ASP A 6 -3.72 -0.27 13.30
N VAL A 7 -3.34 -1.50 12.98
CA VAL A 7 -2.10 -1.84 12.26
C VAL A 7 -2.41 -2.81 11.12
N ILE A 8 -1.87 -2.53 9.94
CA ILE A 8 -2.02 -3.33 8.73
C ILE A 8 -0.63 -3.67 8.20
N ILE A 9 -0.34 -4.96 8.11
CA ILE A 9 0.92 -5.46 7.53
C ILE A 9 0.63 -5.99 6.13
N VAL A 10 1.29 -5.39 5.14
CA VAL A 10 1.18 -5.75 3.73
C VAL A 10 2.41 -6.56 3.36
N ALA A 11 2.28 -7.89 3.39
CA ALA A 11 3.32 -8.86 3.05
C ALA A 11 3.01 -9.60 1.74
N VAL A 12 2.38 -8.90 0.77
CA VAL A 12 2.10 -9.48 -0.55
C VAL A 12 3.40 -9.55 -1.36
N PRO A 13 3.61 -10.61 -2.15
CA PRO A 13 4.72 -10.62 -3.10
C PRO A 13 4.57 -9.43 -4.06
N THR A 14 5.68 -8.84 -4.49
CA THR A 14 5.72 -7.79 -5.52
C THR A 14 6.04 -8.42 -6.87
N PRO A 15 5.06 -9.00 -7.58
CA PRO A 15 5.30 -9.57 -8.89
C PRO A 15 5.74 -8.45 -9.86
N ILE A 16 6.79 -8.74 -10.61
CA ILE A 16 7.19 -7.93 -11.75
C ILE A 16 6.45 -8.46 -12.99
N ASN A 17 5.88 -7.55 -13.78
CA ASN A 17 5.27 -7.91 -15.05
C ASN A 17 6.36 -8.13 -16.12
N LYS A 18 5.96 -8.56 -17.32
CA LYS A 18 6.89 -8.86 -18.44
C LYS A 18 7.71 -7.65 -18.91
N THR A 19 7.32 -6.43 -18.52
CA THR A 19 8.05 -5.18 -18.79
C THR A 19 8.90 -4.73 -17.60
N HIS A 20 9.11 -5.61 -16.61
CA HIS A 20 9.88 -5.36 -15.38
C HIS A 20 9.27 -4.24 -14.51
N GLN A 21 7.98 -3.97 -14.66
CA GLN A 21 7.25 -3.03 -13.83
C GLN A 21 6.53 -3.79 -12.70
N PRO A 22 6.53 -3.26 -11.47
CA PRO A 22 5.83 -3.89 -10.36
C PRO A 22 4.31 -3.82 -10.58
N ASP A 23 3.62 -4.94 -10.41
CA ASP A 23 2.16 -4.96 -10.37
C ASP A 23 1.69 -4.63 -8.94
N LEU A 24 1.15 -3.42 -8.77
CA LEU A 24 0.78 -2.84 -7.49
C LEU A 24 -0.74 -2.78 -7.30
N THR A 25 -1.51 -3.45 -8.16
CA THR A 25 -2.97 -3.60 -8.04
C THR A 25 -3.41 -4.31 -6.75
N LEU A 26 -2.49 -5.02 -6.10
CA LEU A 26 -2.68 -5.73 -4.83
C LEU A 26 -2.87 -4.80 -3.61
N ILE A 27 -2.62 -3.48 -3.73
CA ILE A 27 -2.76 -2.51 -2.63
C ILE A 27 -4.23 -2.05 -2.44
N SER A 28 -5.14 -2.41 -3.36
CA SER A 28 -6.52 -1.91 -3.47
C SER A 28 -7.48 -2.14 -2.29
N SER A 29 -7.07 -2.83 -1.21
CA SER A 29 -7.94 -3.02 -0.03
C SER A 29 -8.07 -1.79 0.89
N SER A 30 -7.34 -0.71 0.59
CA SER A 30 -7.23 0.49 1.44
C SER A 30 -8.47 1.38 1.50
N GLU A 31 -9.47 1.19 0.63
CA GLU A 31 -10.76 1.93 0.71
C GLU A 31 -11.43 1.78 2.08
N THR A 32 -11.16 0.68 2.77
CA THR A 32 -11.82 0.29 4.03
C THR A 32 -10.92 0.43 5.26
N MET A 33 -9.88 1.28 5.22
CA MET A 33 -8.97 1.48 6.35
C MET A 33 -9.45 2.54 7.36
N LYS A 34 -9.21 2.28 8.66
CA LYS A 34 -9.44 3.24 9.76
C LYS A 34 -8.53 4.46 9.63
N GLU A 35 -9.07 5.66 9.88
CA GLU A 35 -8.26 6.89 10.00
C GLU A 35 -7.19 6.71 11.09
N GLY A 36 -5.94 7.07 10.79
CA GLY A 36 -4.82 6.95 11.74
C GLY A 36 -4.26 5.53 11.91
N ALA A 37 -4.69 4.55 11.10
CA ALA A 37 -4.07 3.24 11.08
C ALA A 37 -2.62 3.30 10.55
N VAL A 38 -1.76 2.44 11.09
CA VAL A 38 -0.37 2.29 10.65
C VAL A 38 -0.28 1.20 9.60
N VAL A 39 0.31 1.52 8.44
CA VAL A 39 0.55 0.56 7.35
C VAL A 39 2.04 0.24 7.27
N ILE A 40 2.37 -1.04 7.43
CA ILE A 40 3.74 -1.57 7.33
C ILE A 40 3.81 -2.42 6.06
N TYR A 41 4.73 -2.09 5.16
CA TYR A 41 5.00 -2.89 3.98
C TYR A 41 6.19 -3.81 4.23
N ASP A 42 5.91 -5.10 4.39
CA ASP A 42 6.92 -6.15 4.53
C ASP A 42 7.07 -6.92 3.21
N SER A 43 7.31 -6.15 2.15
CA SER A 43 7.49 -6.68 0.81
C SER A 43 8.63 -5.96 0.11
N THR A 44 9.37 -6.72 -0.70
CA THR A 44 10.54 -6.23 -1.43
C THR A 44 10.18 -5.00 -2.25
N GLY A 45 10.93 -3.93 -2.05
CA GLY A 45 10.72 -2.65 -2.70
C GLY A 45 12.02 -2.14 -3.30
N PHE A 46 11.92 -1.37 -4.37
CA PHE A 46 13.04 -0.58 -4.86
C PHE A 46 13.18 0.74 -4.06
N PRO A 47 14.32 1.44 -4.14
CA PRO A 47 14.53 2.68 -3.42
C PRO A 47 13.41 3.69 -3.67
N ARG A 48 12.91 4.31 -2.59
CA ARG A 48 11.82 5.30 -2.61
C ARG A 48 10.47 4.80 -3.14
N VAL A 49 10.25 3.47 -3.22
CA VAL A 49 8.96 2.91 -3.65
C VAL A 49 7.80 3.36 -2.76
N THR A 50 8.08 3.61 -1.47
CA THR A 50 7.07 4.02 -0.50
C THR A 50 6.57 5.43 -0.81
N GLU A 51 7.48 6.38 -0.94
CA GLU A 51 7.20 7.79 -1.18
C GLU A 51 6.67 8.04 -2.60
N ASN A 52 7.28 7.39 -3.59
CA ASN A 52 6.95 7.66 -4.99
C ASN A 52 5.72 6.89 -5.48
N ILE A 53 5.33 5.80 -4.81
CA ILE A 53 4.26 4.91 -5.32
C ILE A 53 3.28 4.46 -4.25
N ARG A 54 3.73 3.84 -3.16
CA ARG A 54 2.81 3.24 -2.16
C ARG A 54 1.96 4.30 -1.48
N ILE A 55 2.53 5.45 -1.11
CA ILE A 55 1.79 6.59 -0.52
C ILE A 55 0.76 7.14 -1.52
N PRO A 56 1.13 7.54 -2.76
CA PRO A 56 0.16 8.02 -3.75
C PRO A 56 -1.01 7.04 -4.01
N ILE A 57 -0.74 5.74 -4.11
CA ILE A 57 -1.78 4.72 -4.27
C ILE A 57 -2.69 4.67 -3.04
N LEU A 58 -2.08 4.62 -1.84
CA LEU A 58 -2.82 4.57 -0.59
C LEU A 58 -3.73 5.81 -0.40
N GLU A 59 -3.23 7.00 -0.73
CA GLU A 59 -4.01 8.24 -0.66
C GLU A 59 -5.15 8.25 -1.68
N LYS A 60 -4.88 7.81 -2.92
CA LYS A 60 -5.88 7.71 -3.98
C LYS A 60 -7.04 6.79 -3.58
N ASP A 61 -6.72 5.61 -3.08
CA ASP A 61 -7.71 4.57 -2.80
C ASP A 61 -8.41 4.81 -1.45
N SER A 62 -7.69 5.24 -0.41
CA SER A 62 -8.29 5.50 0.91
C SER A 62 -8.97 6.86 1.06
N ARG A 63 -8.74 7.79 0.10
CA ARG A 63 -9.12 9.22 0.15
C ARG A 63 -8.60 9.95 1.39
N LYS A 64 -7.54 9.44 2.01
CA LYS A 64 -6.85 10.05 3.17
C LYS A 64 -5.54 10.67 2.72
N LYS A 65 -4.95 11.52 3.56
CA LYS A 65 -3.64 12.13 3.30
C LYS A 65 -2.60 11.65 4.30
N TRP A 66 -1.43 11.28 3.80
CA TRP A 66 -0.22 11.09 4.59
C TRP A 66 0.43 12.46 4.84
N ARG A 67 0.96 12.68 6.04
CA ARG A 67 1.55 13.96 6.46
C ARG A 67 3.06 13.84 6.60
#